data_AF-A0A9D7QTT2-F1
#
_entry.id   AF-A0A9D7QTT2-F1
#
_cell.length_a   1.000
_cell.length_b   1.000
_cell.length_c   1.000
_cell.angle_alpha   90.00
_cell.angle_beta   90.00
_cell.angle_gamma   90.00
#
_symmetry.space_group_name_H-M   'P 1'
#
loop_
_entity.id
_entity.type
_entity.pdbx_description
1 polymer ?
#
loop_
_entity_poly.entity_id
_entity_poly.type
_entity_poly.pdbx_seq_one_letter_code
_entity_poly.pdbx_strand_id
1 'polypeptide(L)'
;MGTPLYNELSTSYDELFARNINEYISNSVNQENEDYDYNVFYPSFGVKRSEQCEFLIYGQACNDWQVKFNIKERNNLLNTQKLLLEAKTYSNGYFDDGNDVHNPLDWINIYWSKKSYKESIQTLRKAQYYEDFDYKAYSSFFWNVIYKTISDYHQFDRDKWHWSSKMVWSNLYKIAPPSGNPTNFEKSMQVKLSVQLVKLEIEEIKPKYCIV
;
A
#
# COMPACT_ATOMS: atom_id res chain seq x y z
N MET A 1 15.71 10.72 -16.35
CA MET A 1 14.84 10.43 -15.18
C MET A 1 15.76 10.16 -14.02
N GLY A 2 15.58 10.85 -12.88
CA GLY A 2 16.38 10.60 -11.68
C GLY A 2 16.12 9.19 -11.13
N THR A 3 17.09 8.63 -10.42
CA THR A 3 16.91 7.35 -9.71
C THR A 3 15.81 7.52 -8.66
N PRO A 4 14.84 6.60 -8.56
CA PRO A 4 13.81 6.67 -7.52
C PRO A 4 14.46 6.61 -6.13
N LEU A 5 13.96 7.45 -5.21
CA LEU A 5 14.50 7.60 -3.86
C LEU A 5 14.20 6.38 -2.97
N TYR A 6 13.01 5.82 -3.13
CA TYR A 6 12.54 4.65 -2.39
C TYR A 6 12.74 3.37 -3.21
N ASN A 7 12.73 2.23 -2.52
CA ASN A 7 12.92 0.95 -3.17
C ASN A 7 11.71 0.58 -4.04
N GLU A 8 11.94 -0.25 -5.06
CA GLU A 8 10.92 -0.72 -5.97
C GLU A 8 11.11 -2.21 -6.22
N LEU A 9 10.02 -2.92 -6.53
CA LEU A 9 10.09 -4.31 -6.95
C LEU A 9 10.44 -4.42 -8.43
N SER A 10 10.88 -5.59 -8.82
CA SER A 10 11.33 -5.89 -10.17
C SER A 10 10.22 -5.79 -11.22
N THR A 11 10.63 -5.70 -12.49
CA THR A 11 9.70 -5.84 -13.62
C THR A 11 8.96 -7.18 -13.60
N SER A 12 9.60 -8.25 -13.10
CA SER A 12 8.95 -9.56 -12.97
C SER A 12 7.83 -9.54 -11.92
N TYR A 13 8.00 -8.80 -10.82
CA TYR A 13 6.91 -8.55 -9.88
C TYR A 13 5.77 -7.75 -10.53
N ASP A 14 6.11 -6.69 -11.26
CA ASP A 14 5.15 -5.83 -11.96
C ASP A 14 4.30 -6.64 -12.97
N GLU A 15 4.93 -7.51 -13.76
CA GLU A 15 4.25 -8.41 -14.69
C GLU A 15 3.30 -9.39 -13.97
N LEU A 16 3.75 -9.96 -12.86
CA LEU A 16 2.95 -10.88 -12.06
C LEU A 16 1.76 -10.17 -11.39
N PHE A 17 1.95 -8.92 -10.97
CA PHE A 17 0.92 -8.08 -10.38
C PHE A 17 -0.17 -7.73 -11.41
N ALA A 18 0.22 -7.30 -12.61
CA ALA A 18 -0.70 -7.06 -13.71
C ALA A 18 -1.45 -8.34 -14.11
N ARG A 19 -0.76 -9.48 -14.13
CA ARG A 19 -1.40 -10.78 -14.36
C ARG A 19 -2.44 -11.13 -13.30
N ASN A 20 -2.17 -10.82 -12.02
CA ASN A 20 -3.12 -11.04 -10.92
C ASN A 20 -4.42 -10.26 -11.14
N ILE A 21 -4.34 -9.01 -11.59
CA ILE A 21 -5.52 -8.20 -11.93
C ILE A 21 -6.29 -8.81 -13.10
N ASN A 22 -5.59 -9.22 -14.17
CA ASN A 22 -6.23 -9.81 -15.34
C ASN A 22 -6.94 -11.14 -15.01
N GLU A 23 -6.30 -12.02 -14.24
CA GLU A 23 -6.91 -13.28 -13.80
C GLU A 23 -8.11 -13.02 -12.88
N TYR A 24 -8.03 -12.04 -11.98
CA TYR A 24 -9.15 -11.64 -11.13
C TYR A 24 -10.37 -11.23 -11.96
N ILE A 25 -10.18 -10.37 -12.96
CA ILE A 25 -11.24 -9.90 -13.87
C ILE A 25 -11.82 -11.06 -14.71
N SER A 26 -10.96 -11.95 -15.18
CA SER A 26 -11.37 -13.10 -15.99
C SER A 26 -12.18 -14.11 -15.16
N ASN A 27 -11.92 -14.19 -13.86
CA ASN A 27 -12.62 -15.09 -12.95
C ASN A 27 -13.89 -14.47 -12.35
N SER A 28 -14.06 -13.15 -12.41
CA SER A 28 -15.26 -12.45 -11.92
C SER A 28 -16.44 -12.44 -12.90
N VAL A 29 -16.39 -13.26 -13.96
CA VAL A 29 -17.39 -13.29 -15.05
C VAL A 29 -18.83 -13.49 -14.56
N ASN A 30 -19.02 -14.20 -13.44
CA ASN A 30 -20.34 -14.45 -12.86
C ASN A 30 -20.82 -13.38 -11.85
N GLN A 31 -20.03 -12.33 -11.57
CA GLN A 31 -20.39 -11.22 -10.67
C GLN A 31 -21.06 -10.04 -11.41
N GLU A 32 -21.77 -10.28 -12.51
CA GLU A 32 -22.33 -9.21 -13.38
C GLU A 32 -23.25 -8.20 -12.67
N ASN A 33 -23.73 -8.52 -11.47
CA ASN A 33 -24.62 -7.69 -10.66
C ASN A 33 -23.90 -6.73 -9.69
N GLU A 34 -22.58 -6.83 -9.53
CA GLU A 34 -21.82 -5.97 -8.62
C GLU A 34 -21.32 -4.72 -9.37
N ASP A 35 -21.89 -3.56 -9.02
CA ASP A 35 -21.52 -2.25 -9.60
C ASP A 35 -20.65 -1.46 -8.63
N TYR A 36 -19.47 -1.97 -8.33
CA TYR A 36 -18.57 -1.29 -7.42
C TYR A 36 -17.10 -1.44 -7.81
N ASP A 37 -16.32 -0.47 -7.32
CA ASP A 37 -14.92 -0.32 -7.60
C ASP A 37 -14.05 -1.13 -6.63
N TYR A 38 -13.20 -1.99 -7.18
CA TYR A 38 -12.23 -2.77 -6.43
C TYR A 38 -10.96 -1.96 -6.21
N ASN A 39 -10.45 -1.97 -4.98
CA ASN A 39 -9.19 -1.35 -4.60
C ASN A 39 -8.02 -2.23 -5.05
N VAL A 40 -6.96 -1.60 -5.60
CA VAL A 40 -5.73 -2.27 -6.00
C VAL A 40 -4.56 -1.72 -5.19
N PHE A 41 -3.89 -2.61 -4.46
CA PHE A 41 -2.82 -2.25 -3.55
C PHE A 41 -1.47 -2.80 -4.03
N TYR A 42 -0.55 -1.89 -4.33
CA TYR A 42 0.85 -2.21 -4.60
C TYR A 42 1.66 -2.03 -3.30
N PRO A 43 2.70 -2.83 -3.02
CA PRO A 43 3.50 -2.66 -1.81
C PRO A 43 4.07 -1.24 -1.66
N SER A 44 3.96 -0.69 -0.45
CA SER A 44 4.39 0.67 -0.12
C SER A 44 5.67 0.63 0.71
N PHE A 45 6.70 1.34 0.24
CA PHE A 45 8.05 1.30 0.79
C PHE A 45 8.33 2.54 1.64
N GLY A 46 8.45 2.37 2.96
CA GLY A 46 9.00 3.42 3.83
C GLY A 46 10.54 3.49 3.79
N VAL A 47 11.17 2.42 3.30
CA VAL A 47 12.63 2.23 3.28
C VAL A 47 13.24 2.81 2.00
N LYS A 48 14.36 3.55 2.14
CA LYS A 48 15.09 4.09 0.97
C LYS A 48 15.80 2.99 0.19
N ARG A 49 16.09 3.25 -1.08
CA ARG A 49 16.77 2.27 -1.96
C ARG A 49 18.14 1.81 -1.46
N SER A 50 18.86 2.66 -0.72
CA SER A 50 20.18 2.34 -0.15
C SER A 50 20.13 1.61 1.19
N GLU A 51 18.94 1.39 1.74
CA GLU A 51 18.76 0.86 3.09
C GLU A 51 18.19 -0.57 3.04
N GLN A 52 18.60 -1.41 3.99
CA GLN A 52 18.04 -2.75 4.14
C GLN A 52 16.66 -2.63 4.79
N CYS A 53 15.66 -3.28 4.19
CA CYS A 53 14.36 -3.42 4.84
C CYS A 53 14.44 -4.39 6.02
N GLU A 54 13.96 -3.97 7.18
CA GLU A 54 13.95 -4.82 8.37
C GLU A 54 12.61 -5.52 8.55
N PHE A 55 11.50 -4.82 8.31
CA PHE A 55 10.15 -5.34 8.54
C PHE A 55 9.32 -5.32 7.27
N LEU A 56 8.87 -6.50 6.83
CA LEU A 56 7.81 -6.62 5.83
C LEU A 56 6.50 -6.94 6.55
N ILE A 57 5.55 -6.03 6.45
CA ILE A 57 4.27 -6.12 7.15
C ILE A 57 3.16 -6.47 6.17
N TYR A 58 2.37 -7.48 6.48
CA TYR A 58 1.22 -7.90 5.69
C TYR A 58 -0.09 -7.48 6.35
N GLY A 59 -0.83 -6.58 5.67
CA GLY A 59 -2.22 -6.27 5.99
C GLY A 59 -3.22 -7.18 5.26
N GLN A 60 -4.50 -6.93 5.50
CA GLN A 60 -5.61 -7.70 4.92
C GLN A 60 -6.37 -6.95 3.83
N ALA A 61 -6.62 -5.64 4.01
CA ALA A 61 -7.28 -4.78 3.03
C ALA A 61 -6.94 -3.31 3.25
N CYS A 62 -7.05 -2.51 2.19
CA CYS A 62 -6.97 -1.06 2.23
C CYS A 62 -8.36 -0.49 1.90
N ASN A 63 -9.19 -0.29 2.92
CA ASN A 63 -10.45 0.43 2.75
C ASN A 63 -10.13 1.83 2.20
N ASP A 64 -10.96 2.29 1.26
CA ASP A 64 -10.86 3.63 0.65
C ASP A 64 -9.49 3.94 0.00
N TRP A 65 -8.77 2.91 -0.45
CA TRP A 65 -7.55 3.12 -1.25
C TRP A 65 -7.90 3.79 -2.58
N GLN A 66 -7.09 4.75 -3.04
CA GLN A 66 -7.49 5.59 -4.17
C GLN A 66 -7.43 4.90 -5.53
N VAL A 67 -6.52 3.93 -5.69
CA VAL A 67 -6.36 3.25 -6.97
C VAL A 67 -7.37 2.12 -7.09
N LYS A 68 -8.26 2.25 -8.06
CA LYS A 68 -9.47 1.46 -8.19
C LYS A 68 -9.70 0.99 -9.63
N PHE A 69 -10.45 -0.09 -9.80
CA PHE A 69 -10.98 -0.52 -11.09
C PHE A 69 -12.34 -1.17 -10.96
N ASN A 70 -13.12 -1.14 -12.03
CA ASN A 70 -14.42 -1.80 -12.10
C ASN A 70 -14.36 -3.04 -13.01
N ILE A 71 -14.84 -4.18 -12.53
CA ILE A 71 -14.82 -5.44 -13.30
C ILE A 71 -15.67 -5.39 -14.58
N LYS A 72 -16.65 -4.48 -14.68
CA LYS A 72 -17.49 -4.31 -15.88
C LYS A 72 -16.73 -3.67 -17.04
N GLU A 73 -15.63 -2.98 -16.77
CA GLU A 73 -14.78 -2.37 -17.79
C GLU A 73 -13.96 -3.39 -18.59
N ARG A 74 -14.05 -4.69 -18.22
CA ARG A 74 -13.34 -5.83 -18.83
C ARG A 74 -13.47 -5.92 -20.35
N ASN A 75 -14.60 -5.51 -20.90
CA ASN A 75 -14.90 -5.75 -22.30
C ASN A 75 -14.32 -4.71 -23.27
N ASN A 76 -13.84 -3.53 -22.82
CA ASN A 76 -13.37 -2.52 -23.77
C ASN A 76 -12.35 -1.47 -23.28
N LEU A 77 -11.98 -1.36 -21.99
CA LEU A 77 -11.24 -0.15 -21.53
C LEU A 77 -10.18 -0.36 -20.45
N LEU A 78 -10.18 -1.45 -19.70
CA LEU A 78 -9.22 -1.55 -18.61
C LEU A 78 -7.80 -1.84 -19.12
N ASN A 79 -6.96 -0.81 -19.05
CA ASN A 79 -5.54 -0.92 -19.31
C ASN A 79 -4.82 -1.30 -18.02
N THR A 80 -4.60 -2.59 -17.81
CA THR A 80 -3.94 -3.12 -16.61
C THR A 80 -2.53 -2.58 -16.40
N GLN A 81 -1.81 -2.22 -17.47
CA GLN A 81 -0.49 -1.59 -17.36
C GLN A 81 -0.58 -0.16 -16.82
N LYS A 82 -1.60 0.58 -17.25
CA LYS A 82 -1.91 1.90 -16.69
C LYS A 82 -2.30 1.79 -15.21
N LEU A 83 -3.16 0.83 -14.87
CA LEU A 83 -3.59 0.60 -13.49
C LEU A 83 -2.43 0.17 -12.57
N LEU A 84 -1.52 -0.67 -13.05
CA LEU A 84 -0.29 -1.01 -12.35
C LEU A 84 0.56 0.23 -12.07
N LEU A 85 0.77 1.08 -13.09
CA LEU A 85 1.54 2.31 -12.93
C LEU A 85 0.91 3.24 -11.90
N GLU A 86 -0.41 3.42 -11.97
CA GLU A 86 -1.17 4.20 -10.97
C GLU A 86 -1.02 3.62 -9.56
N ALA A 87 -1.18 2.30 -9.39
CA ALA A 87 -1.03 1.62 -8.11
C ALA A 87 0.38 1.79 -7.53
N LYS A 88 1.40 1.63 -8.37
CA LYS A 88 2.81 1.78 -8.01
C LYS A 88 3.13 3.22 -7.62
N THR A 89 2.71 4.19 -8.44
CA THR A 89 2.92 5.63 -8.19
C THR A 89 2.18 6.10 -6.95
N TYR A 90 0.95 5.65 -6.71
CA TYR A 90 0.20 6.03 -5.53
C TYR A 90 0.83 5.44 -4.26
N SER A 91 1.16 4.15 -4.28
CA SER A 91 1.67 3.45 -3.09
C SER A 91 3.09 3.88 -2.71
N ASN A 92 3.89 4.37 -3.66
CA ASN A 92 5.28 4.79 -3.46
C ASN A 92 5.52 6.27 -3.74
N GLY A 93 4.44 7.04 -3.90
CA GLY A 93 4.50 8.49 -3.92
C GLY A 93 4.99 8.99 -2.57
N TYR A 94 5.82 10.03 -2.59
CA TYR A 94 6.37 10.62 -1.38
C TYR A 94 6.29 12.15 -1.46
N PHE A 95 6.32 12.81 -0.30
CA PHE A 95 6.32 14.26 -0.22
C PHE A 95 7.74 14.77 -0.03
N ASP A 96 8.12 15.78 -0.79
CA ASP A 96 9.41 16.47 -0.66
C ASP A 96 9.23 17.93 -1.06
N ASP A 97 9.44 18.85 -0.11
CA ASP A 97 9.44 20.29 -0.37
C ASP A 97 10.79 20.99 -0.24
N GLY A 98 11.88 20.21 -0.14
CA GLY A 98 13.25 20.67 0.05
C GLY A 98 13.64 20.92 1.50
N ASN A 99 12.67 21.21 2.39
CA ASN A 99 12.90 21.37 3.83
C ASN A 99 12.33 20.21 4.64
N ASP A 100 11.29 19.57 4.10
CA ASP A 100 10.62 18.44 4.72
C ASP A 100 10.39 17.32 3.69
N VAL A 101 10.73 16.10 4.09
CA VAL A 101 10.65 14.92 3.24
C VAL A 101 9.93 13.83 4.02
N HIS A 102 8.78 13.42 3.53
CA HIS A 102 8.02 12.31 4.09
C HIS A 102 8.14 11.10 3.18
N ASN A 103 8.25 9.91 3.77
CA ASN A 103 8.26 8.66 3.03
C ASN A 103 6.83 8.20 2.65
N PRO A 104 6.69 7.24 1.72
CA PRO A 104 5.39 6.73 1.28
C PRO A 104 4.47 6.18 2.38
N LEU A 105 4.97 5.90 3.58
CA LEU A 105 4.18 5.40 4.72
C LEU A 105 3.93 6.48 5.80
N ASP A 106 4.48 7.68 5.67
CA ASP A 106 4.30 8.74 6.66
C ASP A 106 2.90 9.33 6.69
N TRP A 107 2.06 9.05 5.68
CA TRP A 107 0.64 9.34 5.77
C TRP A 107 0.01 8.73 7.04
N ILE A 108 0.48 7.57 7.50
CA ILE A 108 -0.05 6.93 8.72
C ILE A 108 0.15 7.83 9.95
N ASN A 109 1.30 8.50 10.02
CA ASN A 109 1.63 9.42 11.11
C ASN A 109 0.85 10.73 10.99
N ILE A 110 0.66 11.23 9.77
CA ILE A 110 -0.14 12.44 9.49
C ILE A 110 -1.60 12.22 9.89
N TYR A 111 -2.19 11.11 9.44
CA TYR A 111 -3.55 10.71 9.79
C TYR A 111 -3.62 9.91 11.08
N TRP A 112 -2.59 10.01 11.95
CA TRP A 112 -2.61 9.32 13.23
C TRP A 112 -3.86 9.74 14.00
N SER A 113 -4.07 11.06 14.15
CA SER A 113 -5.24 11.70 14.75
C SER A 113 -5.57 13.03 14.06
N LYS A 114 -6.77 13.60 14.32
CA LYS A 114 -7.13 14.96 13.85
C LYS A 114 -6.16 16.04 14.33
N LYS A 115 -5.55 15.84 15.52
CA LYS A 115 -4.53 16.74 16.05
C LYS A 115 -3.24 16.62 15.22
N SER A 116 -2.76 15.40 15.00
CA SER A 116 -1.57 15.09 14.19
C SER A 116 -1.67 15.67 12.78
N TYR A 117 -2.83 15.55 12.14
CA TYR A 117 -3.09 16.14 10.83
C TYR A 117 -2.94 17.66 10.87
N LYS A 118 -3.66 18.34 11.78
CA LYS A 118 -3.58 19.81 11.93
C LYS A 118 -2.17 20.31 12.26
N GLU A 119 -1.41 19.56 13.03
CA GLU A 119 -0.02 19.89 13.36
C GLU A 119 0.93 19.68 12.18
N SER A 120 0.67 18.69 11.32
CA SER A 120 1.53 18.35 10.17
C SER A 120 1.27 19.23 8.95
N ILE A 121 0.02 19.61 8.71
CA ILE A 121 -0.40 20.37 7.52
C ILE A 121 -0.28 21.88 7.77
N GLN A 122 0.96 22.38 7.78
CA GLN A 122 1.27 23.80 8.00
C GLN A 122 1.47 24.61 6.72
N THR A 123 1.55 23.94 5.56
CA THR A 123 1.83 24.60 4.27
C THR A 123 0.76 24.25 3.24
N LEU A 124 0.51 25.18 2.30
CA LEU A 124 -0.42 24.94 1.20
C LEU A 124 -0.01 23.71 0.36
N ARG A 125 1.30 23.51 0.19
CA ARG A 125 1.83 22.37 -0.56
C ARG A 125 1.54 21.04 0.13
N LYS A 126 1.66 20.97 1.46
CA LYS A 126 1.24 19.78 2.22
C LYS A 126 -0.27 19.55 2.15
N ALA A 127 -1.06 20.62 2.24
CA ALA A 127 -2.52 20.53 2.11
C ALA A 127 -2.97 20.07 0.71
N GLN A 128 -2.20 20.36 -0.33
CA GLN A 128 -2.44 19.87 -1.69
C GLN A 128 -2.03 18.41 -1.88
N TYR A 129 -1.05 17.93 -1.11
CA TYR A 129 -0.56 16.56 -1.20
C TYR A 129 -1.37 15.59 -0.32
N TYR A 130 -1.71 16.02 0.89
CA TYR A 130 -2.48 15.25 1.87
C TYR A 130 -3.92 15.74 1.90
N GLU A 131 -4.84 14.97 1.34
CA GLU A 131 -6.27 15.26 1.36
C GLU A 131 -6.86 15.14 2.78
N ASP A 132 -7.77 16.04 3.16
CA ASP A 132 -8.45 15.93 4.45
C ASP A 132 -9.58 14.88 4.37
N PHE A 133 -9.39 13.72 5.00
CA PHE A 133 -10.43 12.70 5.16
C PHE A 133 -10.46 12.14 6.59
N ASP A 134 -11.63 11.63 7.02
CA ASP A 134 -11.89 11.25 8.43
C ASP A 134 -11.33 9.86 8.81
N TYR A 135 -10.10 9.56 8.40
CA TYR A 135 -9.38 8.38 8.86
C TYR A 135 -8.54 8.67 10.11
N LYS A 136 -8.46 7.69 11.03
CA LYS A 136 -7.75 7.81 12.31
C LYS A 136 -6.90 6.59 12.56
N ALA A 137 -5.62 6.63 12.16
CA ALA A 137 -4.73 5.47 12.26
C ALA A 137 -4.59 4.97 13.71
N TYR A 138 -4.70 5.85 14.72
CA TYR A 138 -4.67 5.44 16.14
C TYR A 138 -5.79 4.47 16.54
N SER A 139 -6.90 4.41 15.79
CA SER A 139 -8.00 3.48 16.05
C SER A 139 -7.79 2.10 15.41
N SER A 140 -6.82 1.98 14.51
CA SER A 140 -6.47 0.72 13.87
C SER A 140 -5.61 -0.12 14.81
N PHE A 141 -6.09 -1.31 15.17
CA PHE A 141 -5.29 -2.29 15.92
C PHE A 141 -4.01 -2.64 15.15
N PHE A 142 -4.11 -2.82 13.83
CA PHE A 142 -2.99 -3.12 12.95
C PHE A 142 -1.87 -2.08 13.07
N TRP A 143 -2.19 -0.80 12.86
CA TRP A 143 -1.18 0.26 12.97
C TRP A 143 -0.64 0.39 14.38
N ASN A 144 -1.48 0.20 15.40
CA ASN A 144 -1.06 0.22 16.80
C ASN A 144 -0.01 -0.83 17.14
N VAL A 145 -0.16 -2.05 16.63
CA VAL A 145 0.80 -3.13 16.86
C VAL A 145 2.10 -2.84 16.14
N ILE A 146 2.04 -2.41 14.87
CA ILE A 146 3.23 -2.19 14.05
C ILE A 146 4.11 -1.09 14.61
N TYR A 147 3.55 0.10 14.88
CA TYR A 147 4.37 1.22 15.37
C TYR A 147 5.02 0.89 16.71
N LYS A 148 4.30 0.26 17.64
CA LYS A 148 4.86 -0.16 18.94
C LYS A 148 5.95 -1.20 18.76
N THR A 149 5.70 -2.22 17.93
CA THR A 149 6.66 -3.31 17.71
C THR A 149 7.97 -2.77 17.14
N ILE A 150 7.90 -1.96 16.08
CA ILE A 150 9.08 -1.41 15.41
C ILE A 150 9.78 -0.39 16.31
N SER A 151 9.04 0.52 16.95
CA SER A 151 9.63 1.51 17.85
C SER A 151 10.32 0.85 19.04
N ASP A 152 9.72 -0.17 19.66
CA ASP A 152 10.31 -0.84 20.81
C ASP A 152 11.57 -1.63 20.43
N TYR A 153 11.53 -2.33 19.30
CA TYR A 153 12.67 -3.07 18.78
C TYR A 153 13.88 -2.16 18.51
N HIS A 154 13.65 -0.95 18.01
CA HIS A 154 14.70 0.04 17.74
C HIS A 154 14.96 1.03 18.90
N GLN A 155 14.19 0.97 19.98
CA GLN A 155 14.20 1.96 21.06
C GLN A 155 13.94 3.39 20.56
N PHE A 156 13.08 3.55 19.57
CA PHE A 156 12.66 4.86 19.09
C PHE A 156 11.70 5.54 20.07
N ASP A 157 11.77 6.87 20.10
CA ASP A 157 10.73 7.69 20.69
C ASP A 157 9.41 7.46 19.92
N ARG A 158 8.39 7.00 20.64
CA ARG A 158 7.07 6.66 20.09
C ARG A 158 6.27 7.89 19.63
N ASP A 159 6.69 9.09 20.01
CA ASP A 159 6.12 10.34 19.51
C ASP A 159 6.76 10.80 18.19
N LYS A 160 7.71 10.02 17.63
CA LYS A 160 8.41 10.30 16.36
C LYS A 160 8.02 9.31 15.27
N TRP A 161 8.24 9.73 14.01
CA TRP A 161 7.80 9.00 12.81
C TRP A 161 8.82 7.96 12.32
N HIS A 162 9.93 7.77 13.03
CA HIS A 162 11.05 6.93 12.58
C HIS A 162 10.71 5.47 12.29
N TRP A 163 9.62 4.94 12.86
CA TRP A 163 9.21 3.56 12.67
C TRP A 163 8.76 3.26 11.23
N SER A 164 8.13 4.21 10.54
CA SER A 164 7.61 4.01 9.18
C SER A 164 8.74 3.75 8.18
N SER A 165 9.93 4.34 8.40
CA SER A 165 11.09 4.20 7.51
C SER A 165 11.84 2.88 7.66
N LYS A 166 11.40 1.99 8.55
CA LYS A 166 12.00 0.65 8.76
C LYS A 166 11.19 -0.48 8.15
N MET A 167 10.10 -0.15 7.45
CA MET A 167 9.17 -1.15 6.95
C MET A 167 8.73 -0.97 5.52
N VAL A 168 8.29 -2.08 4.96
CA VAL A 168 7.44 -2.15 3.77
C VAL A 168 6.08 -2.67 4.20
N TRP A 169 5.01 -2.04 3.72
CA TRP A 169 3.66 -2.53 3.89
C TRP A 169 3.16 -3.18 2.60
N SER A 170 2.76 -4.44 2.71
CA SER A 170 2.13 -5.24 1.68
C SER A 170 0.77 -5.74 2.16
N ASN A 171 -0.07 -6.26 1.26
CA ASN A 171 -1.25 -7.05 1.64
C ASN A 171 -1.11 -8.46 1.09
N LEU A 172 -1.63 -9.46 1.78
CA LEU A 172 -1.63 -10.84 1.28
C LEU A 172 -2.39 -10.95 -0.05
N TYR A 173 -3.48 -10.20 -0.18
CA TYR A 173 -4.28 -10.06 -1.39
C TYR A 173 -4.15 -8.65 -1.92
N LYS A 174 -3.94 -8.50 -3.24
CA LYS A 174 -3.69 -7.19 -3.86
C LYS A 174 -4.96 -6.47 -4.28
N ILE A 175 -6.07 -7.20 -4.32
CA ILE A 175 -7.36 -6.70 -4.75
C ILE A 175 -8.34 -6.88 -3.60
N ALA A 176 -9.03 -5.80 -3.25
CA ALA A 176 -10.04 -5.79 -2.19
C ALA A 176 -11.34 -5.14 -2.66
N PRO A 177 -12.50 -5.53 -2.11
CA PRO A 177 -13.74 -4.80 -2.33
C PRO A 177 -13.62 -3.36 -1.80
N PRO A 178 -14.57 -2.47 -2.15
CA PRO A 178 -14.55 -1.07 -1.72
C PRO A 178 -14.49 -0.92 -0.20
N SER A 179 -15.12 -1.86 0.52
CA SER A 179 -15.15 -1.89 1.97
C SER A 179 -14.95 -3.31 2.49
N GLY A 180 -14.12 -3.42 3.51
CA GLY A 180 -13.85 -4.67 4.21
C GLY A 180 -12.78 -5.53 3.53
N ASN A 181 -12.71 -6.77 3.97
CA ASN A 181 -11.75 -7.74 3.45
C ASN A 181 -12.35 -8.52 2.27
N PRO A 182 -11.50 -9.04 1.37
CA PRO A 182 -11.94 -10.00 0.37
C PRO A 182 -12.70 -11.17 1.00
N THR A 183 -13.86 -11.50 0.44
CA THR A 183 -14.64 -12.72 0.70
C THR A 183 -13.85 -13.95 0.28
N ASN A 184 -14.28 -15.14 0.70
CA ASN A 184 -13.61 -16.39 0.28
C ASN A 184 -13.65 -16.58 -1.24
N PHE A 185 -14.70 -16.10 -1.90
CA PHE A 185 -14.79 -16.12 -3.35
C PHE A 185 -13.74 -15.21 -3.98
N GLU A 186 -13.66 -13.94 -3.55
CA GLU A 186 -12.68 -12.98 -4.06
C GLU A 186 -11.23 -13.43 -3.78
N LYS A 187 -10.97 -14.04 -2.61
CA LYS A 187 -9.67 -14.65 -2.31
C LYS A 187 -9.33 -15.76 -3.29
N SER A 188 -10.28 -16.63 -3.61
CA SER A 188 -10.06 -17.76 -4.51
C SER A 188 -9.64 -17.33 -5.91
N MET A 189 -10.06 -16.14 -6.36
CA MET A 189 -9.71 -15.59 -7.68
C MET A 189 -8.26 -15.13 -7.79
N GLN A 190 -7.59 -14.81 -6.68
CA GLN A 190 -6.23 -14.26 -6.67
C GLN A 190 -5.22 -15.09 -5.86
N VAL A 191 -5.66 -16.06 -5.04
CA VAL A 191 -4.79 -16.78 -4.08
C VAL A 191 -3.53 -17.36 -4.72
N LYS A 192 -3.64 -17.96 -5.91
CA LYS A 192 -2.52 -18.59 -6.60
C LYS A 192 -1.42 -17.58 -6.97
N LEU A 193 -1.80 -16.42 -7.48
CA LEU A 193 -0.85 -15.38 -7.90
C LEU A 193 -0.43 -14.50 -6.72
N SER A 194 -1.33 -14.25 -5.77
CA SER A 194 -1.04 -13.57 -4.50
C SER A 194 0.05 -14.29 -3.70
N VAL A 195 0.03 -15.63 -3.62
CA VAL A 195 1.11 -16.40 -2.99
C VAL A 195 2.44 -16.23 -3.73
N GLN A 196 2.43 -16.15 -5.06
CA GLN A 196 3.65 -15.94 -5.85
C GLN A 196 4.19 -14.51 -5.65
N LEU A 197 3.31 -13.50 -5.58
CA LEU A 197 3.67 -12.12 -5.29
C LEU A 197 4.31 -11.99 -3.91
N VAL A 198 3.70 -12.60 -2.88
CA VAL A 198 4.27 -12.63 -1.52
C VAL A 198 5.67 -13.27 -1.50
N LYS A 199 5.87 -14.37 -2.25
CA LYS A 199 7.20 -14.99 -2.36
C LYS A 199 8.22 -14.05 -3.00
N LEU A 200 7.87 -13.40 -4.11
CA LEU A 200 8.75 -12.43 -4.76
C LEU A 200 9.06 -11.25 -3.85
N GLU A 201 8.09 -10.74 -3.09
CA GLU A 201 8.34 -9.69 -2.10
C GLU A 201 9.39 -10.12 -1.08
N ILE A 202 9.26 -11.31 -0.50
CA ILE A 202 10.22 -11.82 0.47
C ILE A 202 11.62 -12.02 -0.18
N GLU A 203 11.66 -12.57 -1.39
CA GLU A 203 12.90 -12.85 -2.12
C GLU A 203 13.65 -11.59 -2.56
N GLU A 204 12.93 -10.57 -3.01
CA GLU A 204 13.49 -9.31 -3.49
C GLU A 204 13.81 -8.35 -2.35
N ILE A 205 12.90 -8.20 -1.38
CA ILE A 205 13.06 -7.27 -0.24
C ILE A 205 14.04 -7.82 0.80
N LYS A 206 14.09 -9.15 0.98
CA LYS A 206 14.90 -9.84 1.98
C LYS A 206 14.74 -9.24 3.38
N PRO A 207 13.50 -9.10 3.88
CA PRO A 207 13.28 -8.48 5.18
C PRO A 207 13.88 -9.33 6.30
N LYS A 208 14.25 -8.70 7.41
CA LYS A 208 14.68 -9.43 8.62
C LYS A 208 13.50 -10.16 9.27
N TYR A 209 12.33 -9.55 9.25
CA TYR A 209 11.10 -10.10 9.82
C TYR A 209 9.92 -9.92 8.87
N CYS A 210 9.05 -10.92 8.82
CA CYS A 210 7.72 -10.82 8.22
C CYS A 210 6.68 -10.84 9.34
N ILE A 211 5.78 -9.86 9.36
CA ILE A 211 4.68 -9.77 10.32
C ILE A 211 3.37 -9.86 9.54
N VAL A 212 2.44 -10.70 9.99
CA VAL A 212 1.14 -11.00 9.34
C VAL A 212 0.02 -10.79 10.34
#